data_AF-A0A935ZZ05-F1
#
_entry.id   AF-A0A935ZZ05-F1
#
_cell.length_a   1.000
_cell.length_b   1.000
_cell.length_c   1.000
_cell.angle_alpha   90.00
_cell.angle_beta   90.00
_cell.angle_gamma   90.00
#
_symmetry.space_group_name_H-M   'P 1'
#
loop_
_entity.id
_entity.type
_entity.pdbx_description
1 polymer ?
#
loop_
_entity_poly.entity_id
_entity_poly.type
_entity_poly.pdbx_seq_one_letter_code
_entity_poly.pdbx_strand_id
1 'polypeptide(L)'
;MRTLTRSVLALALMFAGAGFAQAPTQVALAEAALLDSDGAPAYVAASHYAAKFDPGLKSLRFMPLIGGDSIVPVPAQCEGAELANGVWYVGHGQDGELVLRAPSGTALAAGQVAEVAIGVCGAANADKTRFNVPASAWQFLATNVGALYVGR
;
A
#
# COMPACT_ATOMS: atom_id res chain seq x y z
N MET A 1 59.10 27.60 1.37
CA MET A 1 59.33 28.76 0.47
C MET A 1 58.39 28.59 -0.72
N ARG A 2 57.26 29.31 -0.72
CA ARG A 2 56.99 30.57 -1.47
C ARG A 2 56.80 30.35 -2.97
N THR A 3 55.55 30.46 -3.44
CA THR A 3 55.01 31.44 -4.44
C THR A 3 53.55 31.04 -4.74
N LEU A 4 52.51 31.76 -4.29
CA LEU A 4 51.97 33.07 -4.71
C LEU A 4 51.06 33.02 -5.96
N THR A 5 49.88 33.65 -5.80
CA THR A 5 49.08 34.39 -6.80
C THR A 5 48.35 33.57 -7.89
N ARG A 6 47.15 33.92 -8.37
CA ARG A 6 46.46 35.21 -8.43
C ARG A 6 44.98 34.97 -8.77
N SER A 7 44.14 35.85 -8.24
CA SER A 7 42.74 36.09 -8.61
C SER A 7 42.55 36.27 -10.12
N VAL A 8 41.43 35.80 -10.66
CA VAL A 8 40.76 36.46 -11.79
C VAL A 8 39.31 36.70 -11.41
N LEU A 9 39.06 37.99 -11.16
CA LEU A 9 37.79 38.66 -11.10
C LEU A 9 37.32 38.88 -12.55
N ALA A 10 36.13 38.44 -12.92
CA ALA A 10 35.35 38.98 -14.05
C ALA A 10 34.01 38.24 -14.13
N LEU A 11 32.90 38.79 -14.58
CA LEU A 11 32.42 40.15 -14.81
C LEU A 11 31.00 39.89 -15.33
N ALA A 12 30.02 40.59 -14.76
CA ALA A 12 28.71 40.96 -15.28
C ALA A 12 28.05 40.09 -16.38
N LEU A 13 26.76 39.81 -16.21
CA LEU A 13 25.74 40.43 -17.07
C LEU A 13 24.36 40.28 -16.46
N MET A 14 23.72 41.43 -16.27
CA MET A 14 22.33 41.57 -15.88
C MET A 14 21.42 41.01 -16.97
N PHE A 15 20.51 40.11 -16.59
CA PHE A 15 19.29 39.89 -17.36
C PHE A 15 18.16 40.66 -16.70
N ALA A 16 17.91 41.86 -17.22
CA ALA A 16 16.64 42.55 -17.05
C ALA A 16 15.63 41.88 -17.99
N GLY A 17 14.88 40.91 -17.46
CA GLY A 17 13.73 40.31 -18.12
C GLY A 17 12.44 40.77 -17.45
N ALA A 18 11.85 41.84 -17.96
CA ALA A 18 10.45 42.13 -17.73
C ALA A 18 9.62 41.14 -18.57
N GLY A 19 8.67 40.43 -17.95
CA GLY A 19 7.77 39.59 -18.73
C GLY A 19 6.95 38.61 -17.91
N PHE A 20 5.66 38.93 -17.80
CA PHE A 20 4.53 38.04 -17.56
C PHE A 20 4.29 37.60 -16.11
N ALA A 21 3.32 38.29 -15.51
CA ALA A 21 2.47 37.79 -14.46
C ALA A 21 1.92 36.40 -14.82
N GLN A 22 2.44 35.36 -14.17
CA GLN A 22 1.79 34.06 -14.16
C GLN A 22 0.60 34.16 -13.22
N ALA A 23 -0.59 34.24 -13.78
CA ALA A 23 -1.83 33.99 -13.07
C ALA A 23 -1.72 32.62 -12.38
N PRO A 24 -2.10 32.49 -11.09
CA PRO A 24 -2.16 31.18 -10.46
C PRO A 24 -3.20 30.36 -11.21
N THR A 25 -2.73 29.40 -12.01
CA THR A 25 -3.55 28.30 -12.50
C THR A 25 -3.96 27.54 -11.26
N GLN A 26 -5.15 27.85 -10.73
CA GLN A 26 -5.78 27.07 -9.70
C GLN A 26 -5.92 25.67 -10.26
N VAL A 27 -5.14 24.75 -9.72
CA VAL A 27 -5.31 23.32 -9.92
C VAL A 27 -6.73 23.03 -9.45
N ALA A 28 -7.64 22.88 -10.41
CA ALA A 28 -8.94 22.29 -10.16
C ALA A 28 -8.66 20.85 -9.70
N LEU A 29 -8.56 20.66 -8.40
CA LEU A 29 -8.69 19.37 -7.76
C LEU A 29 -10.06 18.85 -8.19
N ALA A 30 -10.06 17.93 -9.14
CA ALA A 30 -11.22 17.12 -9.46
C ALA A 30 -11.47 16.20 -8.26
N GLU A 31 -12.10 16.74 -7.21
CA GLU A 31 -12.82 15.96 -6.22
C GLU A 31 -14.09 15.43 -6.87
N ALA A 32 -13.92 14.45 -7.75
CA ALA A 32 -14.96 13.47 -8.05
C ALA A 32 -14.59 12.18 -7.31
N ALA A 33 -14.36 12.29 -6.00
CA ALA A 33 -14.57 11.16 -5.10
C ALA A 33 -16.08 10.92 -5.09
N LEU A 34 -16.52 10.06 -6.01
CA LEU A 34 -17.84 9.47 -5.97
C LEU A 34 -18.02 8.88 -4.57
N LEU A 35 -18.85 9.55 -3.79
CA LEU A 35 -19.43 9.05 -2.55
C LEU A 35 -20.19 7.78 -2.91
N ASP A 36 -19.51 6.64 -2.85
CA ASP A 36 -20.18 5.35 -2.76
C ASP A 36 -20.82 5.30 -1.38
N SER A 37 -22.10 5.68 -1.36
CA SER A 37 -22.94 5.78 -0.18
C SER A 37 -23.33 4.37 0.25
N ASP A 38 -22.46 3.70 1.00
CA ASP A 38 -22.83 2.44 1.67
C ASP A 38 -22.00 2.15 2.93
N GLY A 39 -21.53 3.20 3.62
CA GLY A 39 -20.91 3.09 4.95
C GLY A 39 -19.63 2.25 5.02
N ALA A 40 -19.18 1.69 3.89
CA ALA A 40 -17.92 0.97 3.78
C ALA A 40 -16.77 1.97 3.87
N PRO A 41 -15.66 1.62 4.55
CA PRO A 41 -14.49 2.48 4.58
C PRO A 41 -14.01 2.75 3.14
N ALA A 42 -14.02 4.02 2.75
CA ALA A 42 -13.55 4.45 1.43
C ALA A 42 -12.06 4.13 1.31
N TYR A 43 -11.71 3.32 0.32
CA TYR A 43 -10.32 3.07 -0.02
C TYR A 43 -9.72 4.31 -0.70
N VAL A 44 -8.73 4.94 -0.07
CA VAL A 44 -7.96 6.03 -0.66
C VAL A 44 -6.58 5.50 -1.02
N ALA A 45 -6.27 5.46 -2.31
CA ALA A 45 -4.97 5.03 -2.79
C ALA A 45 -3.84 5.95 -2.27
N ALA A 46 -2.69 5.37 -1.90
CA ALA A 46 -1.57 6.08 -1.26
C ALA A 46 -1.91 6.77 0.09
N SER A 47 -3.02 6.38 0.72
CA SER A 47 -3.34 6.73 2.11
C SER A 47 -2.70 5.70 3.07
N HIS A 48 -3.34 5.41 4.20
CA HIS A 48 -2.83 4.51 5.24
C HIS A 48 -2.71 3.01 4.82
N TYR A 49 -3.07 2.65 3.58
CA TYR A 49 -3.06 1.28 3.08
C TYR A 49 -1.90 1.08 2.10
N ALA A 50 -0.95 0.23 2.46
CA ALA A 50 0.19 -0.12 1.61
C ALA A 50 -0.07 -1.38 0.74
N ALA A 51 -1.24 -2.02 0.90
CA ALA A 51 -1.64 -3.19 0.12
C ALA A 51 -3.16 -3.30 -0.08
N LYS A 52 -3.55 -3.88 -1.22
CA LYS A 52 -4.92 -4.29 -1.56
C LYS A 52 -4.93 -5.75 -2.02
N PHE A 53 -5.83 -6.56 -1.46
CA PHE A 53 -6.17 -7.88 -1.97
C PHE A 53 -7.49 -7.83 -2.72
N ASP A 54 -7.48 -8.28 -3.98
CA ASP A 54 -8.70 -8.50 -4.76
C ASP A 54 -9.04 -10.01 -4.74
N PRO A 55 -10.11 -10.42 -4.04
CA PRO A 55 -10.51 -11.82 -3.96
C PRO A 55 -10.98 -12.42 -5.30
N GLY A 56 -11.47 -11.57 -6.22
CA GLY A 56 -11.95 -11.97 -7.54
C GLY A 56 -10.81 -12.18 -8.54
N LEU A 57 -9.81 -11.30 -8.53
CA LEU A 57 -8.61 -11.43 -9.36
C LEU A 57 -7.52 -12.33 -8.73
N LYS A 58 -7.68 -12.72 -7.47
CA LYS A 58 -6.68 -13.45 -6.68
C LYS A 58 -5.31 -12.80 -6.80
N SER A 59 -5.25 -11.51 -6.50
CA SER A 59 -4.00 -10.75 -6.59
C SER A 59 -3.85 -9.77 -5.44
N LEU A 60 -2.60 -9.60 -5.01
CA LEU A 60 -2.17 -8.58 -4.07
C LEU A 60 -1.52 -7.45 -4.84
N ARG A 61 -2.04 -6.25 -4.72
CA ARG A 61 -1.39 -5.02 -5.18
C ARG A 61 -0.72 -4.36 -3.99
N PHE A 62 0.58 -4.13 -4.10
CA PHE A 62 1.37 -3.35 -3.16
C PHE A 62 1.57 -1.94 -3.69
N MET A 63 1.37 -0.97 -2.83
CA MET A 63 1.41 0.47 -3.15
C MET A 63 2.33 1.16 -2.16
N PRO A 64 3.65 1.00 -2.29
CA PRO A 64 4.60 1.61 -1.37
C PRO A 64 4.56 3.14 -1.48
N LEU A 65 4.92 3.81 -0.38
CA LEU A 65 5.08 5.28 -0.36
C LEU A 65 6.15 5.78 -1.36
N ILE A 66 7.13 4.93 -1.69
CA ILE A 66 8.23 5.22 -2.61
C ILE A 66 8.38 4.04 -3.56
N GLY A 67 8.41 4.30 -4.87
CA GLY A 67 8.52 3.28 -5.92
C GLY A 67 7.24 3.13 -6.73
N GLY A 68 7.20 2.11 -7.59
CA GLY A 68 6.00 1.78 -8.37
C GLY A 68 5.14 0.72 -7.68
N ASP A 69 3.86 0.69 -8.05
CA ASP A 69 2.96 -0.40 -7.69
C ASP A 69 3.53 -1.75 -8.13
N SER A 70 3.38 -2.76 -7.27
CA SER A 70 3.68 -4.16 -7.61
C SER A 70 2.42 -4.99 -7.50
N ILE A 71 2.18 -5.88 -8.45
CA ILE A 71 1.06 -6.82 -8.41
C ILE A 71 1.63 -8.22 -8.30
N VAL A 72 1.26 -8.93 -7.23
CA VAL A 72 1.65 -10.30 -6.96
C VAL A 72 0.40 -11.19 -7.09
N PRO A 73 0.35 -12.11 -8.06
CA PRO A 73 -0.75 -13.07 -8.15
C PRO A 73 -0.69 -14.05 -6.98
N VAL A 74 -1.85 -14.40 -6.43
CA VAL A 74 -2.04 -15.45 -5.43
C VAL A 74 -2.48 -16.71 -6.18
N PRO A 75 -1.56 -17.64 -6.47
CA PRO A 75 -1.86 -18.77 -7.34
C PRO A 75 -2.80 -19.78 -6.64
N ALA A 76 -3.47 -20.65 -7.39
CA ALA A 76 -4.53 -21.52 -6.85
C ALA A 76 -4.06 -22.44 -5.71
N GLN A 77 -2.79 -22.87 -5.71
CA GLN A 77 -2.19 -23.65 -4.62
C GLN A 77 -2.05 -22.88 -3.29
N CYS A 78 -2.33 -21.57 -3.29
CA CYS A 78 -2.40 -20.70 -2.12
C CYS A 78 -3.83 -20.55 -1.58
N GLU A 79 -4.73 -21.51 -1.85
CA GLU A 79 -6.06 -21.47 -1.27
C GLU A 79 -5.98 -21.34 0.26
N GLY A 80 -6.85 -20.54 0.86
CA GLY A 80 -6.77 -20.17 2.27
C GLY A 80 -8.10 -19.67 2.78
N ALA A 81 -8.08 -19.11 3.98
CA ALA A 81 -9.24 -18.49 4.61
C ALA A 81 -9.80 -17.37 3.73
N GLU A 82 -11.12 -17.33 3.63
CA GLU A 82 -11.83 -16.23 3.00
C GLU A 82 -11.89 -15.04 3.96
N LEU A 83 -11.47 -13.88 3.46
CA LEU A 83 -11.51 -12.63 4.20
C LEU A 83 -12.76 -11.86 3.82
N ALA A 84 -13.47 -11.32 4.82
CA ALA A 84 -14.51 -10.34 4.57
C ALA A 84 -13.94 -9.09 3.90
N ASN A 85 -14.75 -8.44 3.05
CA ASN A 85 -14.40 -7.16 2.45
C ASN A 85 -14.24 -6.09 3.54
N GLY A 86 -13.24 -5.23 3.38
CA GLY A 86 -12.94 -4.16 4.33
C GLY A 86 -11.46 -4.05 4.66
N VAL A 87 -11.16 -3.32 5.72
CA VAL A 87 -9.79 -3.09 6.17
C VAL A 87 -9.39 -4.18 7.16
N TRP A 88 -8.16 -4.68 7.02
CA TRP A 88 -7.53 -5.60 7.95
C TRP A 88 -6.18 -5.03 8.37
N TYR A 89 -5.90 -4.98 9.67
CA TYR A 89 -4.58 -4.59 10.17
C TYR A 89 -3.61 -5.75 10.07
N VAL A 90 -2.41 -5.46 9.55
CA VAL A 90 -1.32 -6.42 9.47
C VAL A 90 -0.45 -6.23 10.71
N GLY A 91 -0.19 -7.32 11.43
CA GLY A 91 0.63 -7.29 12.63
C GLY A 91 1.14 -8.66 13.02
N HIS A 92 1.64 -8.78 14.25
CA HIS A 92 2.13 -10.06 14.78
C HIS A 92 1.16 -10.59 15.86
N GLY A 93 0.98 -11.91 15.89
CA GLY A 93 0.25 -12.66 16.90
C GLY A 93 1.05 -12.86 18.19
N GLN A 94 0.54 -13.70 19.09
CA GLN A 94 1.21 -13.96 20.38
C GLN A 94 2.48 -14.80 20.23
N ASP A 95 2.54 -15.65 19.19
CA ASP A 95 3.69 -16.52 18.91
C ASP A 95 4.66 -15.89 17.89
N GLY A 96 4.47 -14.60 17.57
CA GLY A 96 5.26 -13.85 16.60
C GLY A 96 4.91 -14.17 15.14
N GLU A 97 3.84 -14.90 14.90
CA GLU A 97 3.30 -15.18 13.57
C GLU A 97 2.65 -13.94 12.95
N LEU A 98 2.72 -13.80 11.63
CA LEU A 98 2.08 -12.68 10.95
C LEU A 98 0.56 -12.91 10.93
N VAL A 99 -0.25 -11.91 11.28
CA VAL A 99 -1.72 -12.01 11.36
C VAL A 99 -2.40 -10.81 10.71
N LEU A 100 -3.63 -11.05 10.23
CA LEU A 100 -4.61 -10.04 9.86
C LEU A 100 -5.64 -9.90 10.97
N ARG A 101 -5.87 -8.68 11.46
CA ARG A 101 -6.89 -8.39 12.47
C ARG A 101 -7.96 -7.45 11.91
N ALA A 102 -9.22 -7.88 11.99
CA ALA A 102 -10.36 -7.07 11.61
C ALA A 102 -10.61 -5.99 12.68
N PRO A 103 -10.63 -4.69 12.33
CA PRO A 103 -11.16 -3.65 13.22
C PRO A 103 -12.65 -3.85 13.46
N SER A 104 -13.19 -3.20 14.49
CA SER A 104 -14.63 -3.23 14.82
C SER A 104 -15.54 -2.74 13.69
N GLY A 105 -15.00 -1.98 12.73
CA GLY A 105 -15.73 -1.49 11.56
C GLY A 105 -15.80 -2.48 10.39
N THR A 106 -15.05 -3.60 10.43
CA THR A 106 -15.12 -4.61 9.37
C THR A 106 -16.30 -5.54 9.65
N ALA A 107 -17.27 -5.57 8.72
CA ALA A 107 -18.44 -6.41 8.83
C ALA A 107 -18.09 -7.89 8.60
N LEU A 108 -17.96 -8.65 9.69
CA LEU A 108 -17.70 -10.08 9.65
C LEU A 108 -19.03 -10.86 9.59
N ALA A 109 -19.08 -11.90 8.76
CA ALA A 109 -20.20 -12.83 8.75
C ALA A 109 -20.24 -13.65 10.05
N ALA A 110 -21.42 -14.20 10.39
CA ALA A 110 -21.56 -15.07 11.54
C ALA A 110 -20.59 -16.27 11.44
N GLY A 111 -19.76 -16.47 12.47
CA GLY A 111 -18.77 -17.55 12.53
C GLY A 111 -17.42 -17.23 11.87
N GLN A 112 -17.24 -16.06 11.26
CA GLN A 112 -15.90 -15.60 10.85
C GLN A 112 -15.08 -15.13 12.04
N VAL A 113 -13.79 -15.45 12.01
CA VAL A 113 -12.83 -15.01 13.02
C VAL A 113 -12.35 -13.59 12.73
N ALA A 114 -12.19 -12.78 13.77
CA ALA A 114 -11.66 -11.41 13.67
C ALA A 114 -10.14 -11.38 13.52
N GLU A 115 -9.47 -12.53 13.61
CA GLU A 115 -8.04 -12.67 13.48
C GLU A 115 -7.71 -13.90 12.62
N VAL A 116 -6.91 -13.69 11.58
CA VAL A 116 -6.54 -14.72 10.60
C VAL A 116 -5.02 -14.71 10.44
N ALA A 117 -4.36 -15.83 10.69
CA ALA A 117 -2.93 -15.94 10.47
C ALA A 117 -2.58 -15.88 8.98
N ILE A 118 -1.44 -15.27 8.64
CA ILE A 118 -0.91 -15.17 7.28
C ILE A 118 0.14 -16.27 7.08
N GLY A 119 -0.13 -17.19 6.16
CA GLY A 119 0.76 -18.29 5.81
C GLY A 119 1.54 -18.06 4.52
N VAL A 120 2.68 -18.73 4.39
CA VAL A 120 3.40 -18.87 3.11
C VAL A 120 2.87 -20.10 2.37
N CYS A 121 2.54 -19.97 1.09
CA CYS A 121 2.19 -21.12 0.27
C CYS A 121 3.40 -22.04 0.09
N GLY A 122 3.24 -23.35 0.29
CA GLY A 122 4.35 -24.29 0.06
C GLY A 122 4.24 -25.67 0.67
N ALA A 123 3.28 -25.93 1.57
CA ALA A 123 2.95 -27.29 1.96
C ALA A 123 1.83 -27.82 1.06
N ALA A 124 1.89 -29.10 0.68
CA ALA A 124 0.98 -29.78 -0.24
C ALA A 124 -0.52 -29.73 0.14
N ASN A 125 -0.87 -29.12 1.27
CA ASN A 125 -2.20 -28.62 1.58
C ASN A 125 -2.02 -27.26 2.27
N ALA A 126 -2.36 -26.17 1.57
CA ALA A 126 -2.41 -24.87 2.18
C ALA A 126 -3.48 -24.88 3.29
N ASP A 127 -3.11 -24.46 4.49
CA ASP A 127 -4.00 -24.45 5.64
C ASP A 127 -5.17 -23.49 5.36
N LYS A 128 -6.38 -24.04 5.18
CA LYS A 128 -7.59 -23.27 4.84
C LYS A 128 -8.04 -22.35 5.97
N THR A 129 -7.45 -22.45 7.16
CA THR A 129 -7.70 -21.51 8.27
C THR A 129 -6.84 -20.26 8.20
N ARG A 130 -5.85 -20.21 7.29
CA ARG A 130 -4.89 -19.10 7.13
C ARG A 130 -5.09 -18.38 5.81
N PHE A 131 -4.79 -17.09 5.79
CA PHE A 131 -4.65 -16.34 4.55
C PHE A 131 -3.27 -16.66 3.93
N ASN A 132 -3.25 -17.55 2.94
CA ASN A 132 -2.01 -18.02 2.34
C ASN A 132 -1.59 -17.14 1.16
N VAL A 133 -0.33 -16.72 1.15
CA VAL A 133 0.23 -15.85 0.11
C VAL A 133 1.61 -16.36 -0.34
N PRO A 134 2.07 -16.05 -1.57
CA PRO A 134 3.41 -16.37 -2.01
C PRO A 134 4.47 -15.83 -1.04
N ALA A 135 5.63 -16.50 -0.95
CA ALA A 135 6.71 -16.10 -0.04
C ALA A 135 7.14 -14.63 -0.20
N SER A 136 7.18 -14.13 -1.44
CA SER A 136 7.50 -12.73 -1.74
C SER A 136 6.45 -11.76 -1.20
N ALA A 137 5.16 -12.09 -1.33
CA ALA A 137 4.07 -11.30 -0.79
C ALA A 137 4.07 -11.33 0.75
N TRP A 138 4.31 -12.50 1.35
CA TRP A 138 4.41 -12.66 2.80
C TRP A 138 5.49 -11.75 3.38
N GLN A 139 6.70 -11.78 2.80
CA GLN A 139 7.82 -10.98 3.25
C GLN A 139 7.54 -9.47 3.13
N PHE A 140 6.90 -9.07 2.03
CA PHE A 140 6.54 -7.67 1.84
C PHE A 140 5.48 -7.20 2.85
N LEU A 141 4.44 -8.02 3.08
CA LEU A 141 3.41 -7.75 4.10
C LEU A 141 4.04 -7.59 5.49
N ALA A 142 4.92 -8.51 5.88
CA ALA A 142 5.58 -8.50 7.19
C ALA A 142 6.43 -7.24 7.45
N THR A 143 7.00 -6.66 6.38
CA THR A 143 8.00 -5.59 6.51
C THR A 143 7.42 -4.21 6.27
N ASN A 144 6.49 -4.07 5.34
CA ASN A 144 6.13 -2.76 4.76
C ASN A 144 4.65 -2.41 4.89
N VAL A 145 3.80 -3.33 5.34
CA VAL A 145 2.35 -3.16 5.30
C VAL A 145 1.81 -3.17 6.72
N GLY A 146 1.20 -2.06 7.14
CA GLY A 146 0.45 -1.98 8.40
C GLY A 146 -1.04 -2.28 8.25
N ALA A 147 -1.58 -2.17 7.04
CA ALA A 147 -2.98 -2.44 6.74
C ALA A 147 -3.17 -2.94 5.30
N LEU A 148 -4.07 -3.93 5.17
CA LEU A 148 -4.49 -4.57 3.93
C LEU A 148 -5.98 -4.24 3.70
N TYR A 149 -6.31 -3.69 2.54
CA TYR A 149 -7.70 -3.59 2.11
C TYR A 149 -8.11 -4.85 1.34
N VAL A 150 -9.24 -5.45 1.67
CA VAL A 150 -9.85 -6.59 0.98
C VAL A 150 -11.07 -6.10 0.23
N GLY A 151 -11.07 -6.21 -1.10
CA GLY A 151 -12.19 -5.76 -1.93
C GLY A 151 -11.80 -5.57 -3.38
N ARG A 152 -12.79 -5.28 -4.23
CA ARG A 152 -12.57 -4.93 -5.65
C ARG A 152 -12.22 -3.48 -5.84
#